data_AF-A0A8C5NVA5-F1
#
_entry.id   AF-A0A8C5NVA5-F1
#
_cell.length_a   1.000
_cell.length_b   1.000
_cell.length_c   1.000
_cell.angle_alpha   90.00
_cell.angle_beta   90.00
_cell.angle_gamma   90.00
#
_symmetry.space_group_name_H-M   'P 1'
#
loop_
_entity.id
_entity.type
_entity.pdbx_description
1 polymer ?
#
loop_
_entity_poly.entity_id
_entity_poly.type
_entity_poly.pdbx_seq_one_letter_code
_entity_poly.pdbx_strand_id
1 'polypeptide(L)'
;MLRSTSTVTLLSPGSSRSPGTPSRRANVCRLRLTVPPESPAPEQSEKKKIERKEQPPELSNGEPTRKLPQGVVYGVVRRSDPNQQKEMVVYGWSTNQLKEEMNYIKDVRATLEKVRKRMYGDYDEMRQKIRQLTQELSVSSAQKDYLEGHIQTQSAALDSFNAMNSTLVSDSIGLQKTLVDVTLENSNIKDQIRNLQQTYEASMDKLREKQRQLEVAQVENQLLKMKVESSQEANAEVMREMTKKLYSQYEERLQEEQRKHSAEKEALLEETNSFLKAIEEANKKMEAAEISLEEKDQRIGELDRLIERMEKERHQLQLQLLEHETEMSGEVADSDKERYQRLEEASASLRERIRHLDDMVHCQQKKVKQMVEEIESLKKKVQQKQLLILQLLEKISFLEGENNELQSRLDYLTETQPKTEVETREIGVGCDLLPRLPAPPKDSPGQPPRGLAPVSEERRRRERQHLDDVTAARLRPLHHEPARLLAMEESLALQRRQQRDYEEIQAKLAAQKLAERLDFKMQSYNPEGGSSGQYREVRDEDDAESSEEF
;
A
#
# COMPACT_ATOMS: atom_id res chain seq x y z
N MET A 1 -8.43 11.67 14.97
CA MET A 1 -7.82 12.22 16.21
C MET A 1 -6.32 12.29 16.00
N LEU A 2 -5.66 13.38 16.38
CA LEU A 2 -4.20 13.44 16.51
C LEU A 2 -3.85 14.13 17.84
N ARG A 3 -2.88 13.56 18.54
CA ARG A 3 -2.23 14.03 19.78
C ARG A 3 -0.78 13.56 19.70
N SER A 4 0.24 14.20 20.26
CA SER A 4 0.44 15.56 20.80
C SER A 4 1.96 15.71 21.08
N THR A 5 2.40 16.86 21.63
CA THR A 5 3.72 17.08 22.31
C THR A 5 4.98 17.18 21.42
N SER A 6 6.02 17.97 21.74
CA SER A 6 6.07 19.31 22.40
C SER A 6 7.48 19.95 22.36
N THR A 7 7.57 21.27 22.13
CA THR A 7 8.34 22.35 22.87
C THR A 7 9.67 22.01 23.61
N VAL A 8 10.73 22.85 23.75
CA VAL A 8 11.06 24.30 23.54
C VAL A 8 12.60 24.49 23.85
N THR A 9 13.37 25.59 23.68
CA THR A 9 13.58 26.72 22.71
C THR A 9 14.71 27.63 23.29
N LEU A 10 15.26 28.62 22.55
CA LEU A 10 16.28 29.68 22.92
C LEU A 10 17.77 29.28 22.77
N LEU A 11 18.76 30.16 22.48
CA LEU A 11 18.89 31.64 22.32
C LEU A 11 19.58 31.95 20.95
N SER A 12 19.17 32.91 20.12
CA SER A 12 19.20 34.40 20.22
C SER A 12 20.58 35.09 19.97
N PRO A 13 20.78 35.77 18.82
CA PRO A 13 21.89 36.69 18.57
C PRO A 13 21.46 38.18 18.68
N GLY A 14 22.33 39.10 19.15
CA GLY A 14 21.92 40.50 19.28
C GLY A 14 22.99 41.57 19.53
N SER A 15 22.94 42.59 18.66
CA SER A 15 23.34 44.00 18.88
C SER A 15 24.83 44.39 18.76
N SER A 16 25.03 45.69 18.55
CA SER A 16 26.28 46.33 18.12
C SER A 16 26.46 47.72 18.73
N ARG A 17 27.62 48.01 19.33
CA ARG A 17 28.13 49.39 19.49
C ARG A 17 29.64 49.44 19.73
N SER A 18 30.25 50.57 19.35
CA SER A 18 31.69 50.89 19.42
C SER A 18 32.02 51.80 20.62
N PRO A 19 33.26 52.32 20.80
CA PRO A 19 34.59 51.87 20.35
C PRO A 19 35.58 51.67 21.53
N GLY A 20 36.82 51.22 21.28
CA GLY A 20 37.88 51.23 22.32
C GLY A 20 39.30 50.96 21.82
N THR A 21 40.18 51.97 21.85
CA THR A 21 41.64 51.81 21.73
C THR A 21 42.27 51.75 23.12
N PRO A 22 43.20 50.82 23.37
CA PRO A 22 44.60 51.20 23.60
C PRO A 22 45.60 50.20 22.96
N SER A 23 46.91 50.40 22.90
CA SER A 23 47.75 51.62 22.96
C SER A 23 49.09 51.30 22.26
N ARG A 24 49.92 52.31 21.98
CA ARG A 24 51.27 52.12 21.43
C ARG A 24 52.17 51.31 22.39
N ARG A 25 53.09 50.52 21.81
CA ARG A 25 54.33 50.11 22.52
C ARG A 25 55.07 51.38 22.96
N ALA A 26 55.27 51.55 24.27
CA ALA A 26 56.09 52.61 24.84
C ALA A 26 57.44 52.04 25.27
N ASN A 27 58.45 52.13 24.40
CA ASN A 27 59.82 51.76 24.74
C ASN A 27 60.41 52.84 25.66
N VAL A 28 60.36 52.64 26.99
CA VAL A 28 60.94 53.56 27.97
C VAL A 28 62.32 53.05 28.40
N CYS A 29 63.35 53.48 27.68
CA CYS A 29 64.74 53.23 28.06
C CYS A 29 65.06 53.96 29.37
N ARG A 30 65.08 53.24 30.51
CA ARG A 30 65.49 53.80 31.80
C ARG A 30 66.82 53.22 32.26
N LEU A 31 67.88 53.58 31.53
CA LEU A 31 69.26 53.37 31.99
C LEU A 31 69.45 54.02 33.35
N ARG A 32 69.76 53.21 34.36
CA ARG A 32 70.07 53.67 35.72
C ARG A 32 71.54 53.35 35.99
N LEU A 33 72.44 54.25 35.58
CA LEU A 33 73.84 54.16 35.99
C LEU A 33 73.96 54.53 37.47
N THR A 34 74.59 53.65 38.24
CA THR A 34 74.93 53.87 39.65
C THR A 34 76.21 53.10 40.03
N VAL A 35 77.37 53.75 40.01
CA VAL A 35 78.50 53.62 40.96
C VAL A 35 79.28 54.94 40.91
N PRO A 36 79.43 55.63 42.05
CA PRO A 36 80.74 55.83 42.70
C PRO A 36 80.78 55.09 44.06
N PRO A 37 81.94 54.95 44.76
CA PRO A 37 83.22 55.66 44.56
C PRO A 37 84.48 54.78 44.47
N GLU A 38 85.59 55.36 43.97
CA GLU A 38 86.96 54.89 44.24
C GLU A 38 87.92 56.07 44.49
N SER A 39 88.85 55.87 45.43
CA SER A 39 90.05 56.68 45.75
C SER A 39 90.75 56.02 46.96
N PRO A 40 92.07 56.21 47.21
CA PRO A 40 92.92 57.30 46.70
C PRO A 40 94.34 56.92 46.18
N ALA A 41 95.02 57.94 45.63
CA ALA A 41 96.48 58.10 45.51
C ALA A 41 97.20 57.24 44.43
N PRO A 42 98.44 57.62 43.99
CA PRO A 42 99.35 58.66 44.52
C PRO A 42 99.94 59.65 43.47
N GLU A 43 101.00 60.36 43.89
CA GLU A 43 102.07 61.02 43.11
C GLU A 43 102.03 62.55 42.83
N GLN A 44 102.95 63.26 43.52
CA GLN A 44 103.84 64.35 43.07
C GLN A 44 103.24 65.52 42.22
N SER A 45 103.27 66.79 42.68
CA SER A 45 104.48 67.64 42.82
C SER A 45 104.06 69.13 43.04
N GLU A 46 104.84 70.23 43.21
CA GLU A 46 106.29 70.57 43.25
C GLU A 46 106.54 71.79 44.20
N LYS A 47 107.82 72.03 44.59
CA LYS A 47 108.53 73.33 44.83
C LYS A 47 107.67 74.58 45.23
N LYS A 48 107.86 75.22 46.41
CA LYS A 48 108.93 76.18 46.83
C LYS A 48 108.56 76.79 48.23
N LYS A 49 109.34 77.59 48.98
CA LYS A 49 110.80 77.79 49.26
C LYS A 49 110.94 79.04 50.20
N ILE A 50 112.00 79.15 51.05
CA ILE A 50 112.43 80.36 51.84
C ILE A 50 111.54 80.68 53.08
N GLU A 51 111.99 81.19 54.25
CA GLU A 51 113.28 81.80 54.68
C GLU A 51 113.83 81.31 56.07
N ARG A 52 115.06 81.73 56.39
CA ARG A 52 115.91 81.67 57.61
C ARG A 52 115.27 82.30 58.88
N LYS A 53 115.80 82.16 60.12
CA LYS A 53 117.20 82.06 60.65
C LYS A 53 117.31 80.97 61.75
N GLU A 54 118.39 80.19 61.91
CA GLU A 54 119.77 80.51 62.35
C GLU A 54 119.80 81.09 63.80
N GLN A 55 120.31 80.43 64.87
CA GLN A 55 121.65 79.85 65.22
C GLN A 55 122.64 80.88 65.86
N PRO A 56 123.72 80.48 66.61
CA PRO A 56 123.84 79.44 67.64
C PRO A 56 124.59 79.96 68.95
N PRO A 57 125.65 79.37 69.61
CA PRO A 57 125.72 79.34 71.09
C PRO A 57 127.11 79.70 71.76
N GLU A 58 127.42 79.07 72.92
CA GLU A 58 128.71 78.98 73.67
C GLU A 58 129.00 80.09 74.73
N LEU A 59 129.10 79.81 76.05
CA LEU A 59 130.07 79.06 76.90
C LEU A 59 131.29 79.88 77.39
N SER A 60 131.47 80.03 78.72
CA SER A 60 132.79 80.06 79.40
C SER A 60 132.67 80.01 80.95
N ASN A 61 133.78 79.78 81.65
CA ASN A 61 133.92 79.71 83.12
C ASN A 61 134.47 81.03 83.73
N GLY A 62 134.63 81.09 85.06
CA GLY A 62 135.09 82.28 85.81
C GLY A 62 136.52 82.19 86.41
N GLU A 63 136.70 82.77 87.61
CA GLU A 63 137.95 82.91 88.41
C GLU A 63 138.98 83.97 87.94
N PRO A 64 140.01 84.40 88.75
CA PRO A 64 140.27 84.15 90.19
C PRO A 64 140.74 85.36 91.06
N THR A 65 140.79 85.14 92.39
CA THR A 65 141.72 85.72 93.41
C THR A 65 141.84 87.24 93.71
N ARG A 66 141.56 87.61 94.97
CA ARG A 66 142.57 88.15 95.94
C ARG A 66 142.06 88.10 97.41
N LYS A 67 142.95 88.43 98.36
CA LYS A 67 142.77 88.34 99.83
C LYS A 67 143.34 89.62 100.49
N LEU A 68 143.01 90.01 101.73
CA LEU A 68 142.09 89.45 102.76
C LEU A 68 141.18 90.62 103.25
N PRO A 69 140.85 90.96 104.54
CA PRO A 69 141.13 90.42 105.88
C PRO A 69 139.86 89.94 106.64
N GLN A 70 139.92 89.90 107.96
CA GLN A 70 138.86 89.51 108.90
C GLN A 70 137.63 90.44 108.91
N GLY A 71 136.44 89.86 109.13
CA GLY A 71 135.22 90.56 109.56
C GLY A 71 134.11 89.59 109.94
N VAL A 72 133.44 89.80 111.09
CA VAL A 72 132.23 89.05 111.48
C VAL A 72 131.04 89.64 110.73
N VAL A 73 130.27 88.80 110.04
CA VAL A 73 129.10 89.24 109.26
C VAL A 73 127.85 89.21 110.14
N TYR A 74 127.40 90.40 110.55
CA TYR A 74 126.18 90.56 111.35
C TYR A 74 124.95 90.74 110.45
N GLY A 75 124.01 89.79 110.50
CA GLY A 75 122.72 89.89 109.83
C GLY A 75 121.71 90.67 110.65
N VAL A 76 121.40 91.91 110.26
CA VAL A 76 120.35 92.72 110.93
C VAL A 76 118.99 92.38 110.36
N VAL A 77 118.29 91.42 110.98
CA VAL A 77 116.90 91.10 110.65
C VAL A 77 115.96 92.01 111.44
N ARG A 78 115.31 92.94 110.76
CA ARG A 78 114.37 93.88 111.39
C ARG A 78 113.06 93.15 111.71
N ARG A 79 112.74 92.98 112.99
CA ARG A 79 111.37 92.68 113.46
C ARG A 79 110.69 93.98 113.90
N SER A 80 109.36 94.00 113.81
CA SER A 80 108.53 95.16 114.17
C SER A 80 107.38 94.68 115.05
N ASP A 81 107.51 94.86 116.36
CA ASP A 81 106.40 94.64 117.29
C ASP A 81 105.49 95.88 117.38
N PRO A 82 104.17 95.74 117.64
CA PRO A 82 103.22 96.84 117.41
C PRO A 82 103.31 98.04 118.36
N ASN A 83 104.05 97.98 119.48
CA ASN A 83 103.84 98.88 120.63
C ASN A 83 105.04 99.80 120.99
N GLN A 84 105.64 100.44 119.98
CA GLN A 84 106.65 101.51 120.08
C GLN A 84 108.01 101.25 120.78
N GLN A 85 108.33 100.04 121.23
CA GLN A 85 109.72 99.67 121.51
C GLN A 85 110.31 98.81 120.39
N LYS A 86 111.46 99.22 119.84
CA LYS A 86 112.10 98.65 118.66
C LYS A 86 113.34 97.84 119.08
N GLU A 87 113.18 96.56 119.37
CA GLU A 87 114.33 95.69 119.62
C GLU A 87 115.04 95.31 118.32
N MET A 88 116.37 95.35 118.36
CA MET A 88 117.27 95.05 117.25
C MET A 88 118.07 93.78 117.60
N VAL A 89 117.43 92.63 117.48
CA VAL A 89 118.06 91.33 117.79
C VAL A 89 119.06 90.95 116.70
N VAL A 90 120.35 91.02 117.05
CA VAL A 90 121.45 90.66 116.14
C VAL A 90 121.78 89.18 116.29
N TYR A 91 121.48 88.40 115.25
CA TYR A 91 121.90 86.99 115.18
C TYR A 91 123.26 86.88 114.46
N GLY A 92 124.27 86.37 115.16
CA GLY A 92 125.53 85.95 114.55
C GLY A 92 125.39 84.55 113.96
N TRP A 93 125.57 84.41 112.65
CA TRP A 93 125.58 83.10 111.98
C TRP A 93 127.01 82.66 111.67
N SER A 94 127.28 81.35 111.81
CA SER A 94 128.58 80.79 111.40
C SER A 94 128.64 80.64 109.87
N THR A 95 129.84 80.77 109.30
CA THR A 95 130.11 80.63 107.85
C THR A 95 129.93 79.20 107.32
N ASN A 96 129.65 78.23 108.20
CA ASN A 96 129.35 76.84 107.84
C ASN A 96 127.84 76.64 107.60
N GLN A 97 126.99 77.11 108.51
CA GLN A 97 125.54 76.91 108.47
C GLN A 97 124.88 77.38 107.16
N LEU A 98 125.32 78.52 106.62
CA LEU A 98 124.80 79.06 105.36
C LEU A 98 125.15 78.20 104.12
N LYS A 99 126.20 77.37 104.19
CA LYS A 99 126.60 76.48 103.09
C LYS A 99 125.71 75.23 103.00
N GLU A 100 125.23 74.74 104.13
CA GLU A 100 124.42 73.51 104.22
C GLU A 100 123.04 73.73 103.58
N GLU A 101 122.36 74.81 103.96
CA GLU A 101 121.10 75.26 103.33
C GLU A 101 121.23 75.48 101.82
N MET A 102 122.31 76.13 101.37
CA MET A 102 122.57 76.37 99.94
C MET A 102 122.85 75.07 99.16
N ASN A 103 123.26 73.98 99.81
CA ASN A 103 123.41 72.68 99.17
C ASN A 103 122.07 71.92 99.15
N TYR A 104 121.31 71.92 100.25
CA TYR A 104 119.99 71.28 100.34
C TYR A 104 119.03 71.75 99.23
N ILE A 105 118.97 73.07 98.97
CA ILE A 105 118.14 73.65 97.89
C ILE A 105 118.57 73.15 96.50
N LYS A 106 119.87 72.89 96.26
CA LYS A 106 120.35 72.35 94.97
C LYS A 106 119.92 70.91 94.78
N ASP A 107 120.00 70.08 95.82
CA ASP A 107 119.67 68.65 95.75
C ASP A 107 118.16 68.42 95.59
N VAL A 108 117.32 69.22 96.24
CA VAL A 108 115.86 69.22 96.01
C VAL A 108 115.54 69.62 94.57
N ARG A 109 116.22 70.63 94.02
CA ARG A 109 116.02 71.05 92.61
C ARG A 109 116.49 69.98 91.62
N ALA A 110 117.62 69.33 91.91
CA ALA A 110 118.18 68.27 91.07
C ALA A 110 117.35 66.97 91.11
N THR A 111 116.71 66.65 92.24
CA THR A 111 115.80 65.50 92.35
C THR A 111 114.45 65.76 91.68
N LEU A 112 113.86 66.95 91.85
CA LEU A 112 112.64 67.34 91.11
C LEU A 112 112.85 67.32 89.59
N GLU A 113 113.98 67.81 89.09
CA GLU A 113 114.27 67.79 87.64
C GLU A 113 114.55 66.37 87.12
N LYS A 114 115.10 65.46 87.95
CA LYS A 114 115.19 64.02 87.62
C LYS A 114 113.80 63.37 87.54
N VAL A 115 112.90 63.66 88.48
CA VAL A 115 111.51 63.17 88.46
C VAL A 115 110.77 63.70 87.23
N ARG A 116 110.89 65.00 86.92
CA ARG A 116 110.34 65.61 85.71
C ARG A 116 110.79 64.86 84.46
N LYS A 117 112.09 64.70 84.27
CA LYS A 117 112.63 64.03 83.06
C LYS A 117 112.16 62.58 82.94
N ARG A 118 112.04 61.85 84.05
CA ARG A 118 111.49 60.49 84.03
C ARG A 118 110.01 60.49 83.63
N MET A 119 109.15 61.29 84.27
CA MET A 119 107.72 61.31 83.92
C MET A 119 107.45 61.74 82.48
N TYR A 120 108.22 62.68 81.91
CA TYR A 120 108.09 63.02 80.49
C TYR A 120 108.54 61.86 79.57
N GLY A 121 109.62 61.15 79.92
CA GLY A 121 110.04 59.93 79.22
C GLY A 121 108.98 58.82 79.27
N ASP A 122 108.50 58.48 80.47
CA ASP A 122 107.47 57.46 80.70
C ASP A 122 106.17 57.79 79.94
N TYR A 123 105.77 59.07 79.94
CA TYR A 123 104.59 59.57 79.22
C TYR A 123 104.79 59.59 77.70
N ASP A 124 105.98 59.91 77.19
CA ASP A 124 106.26 59.86 75.76
C ASP A 124 106.41 58.42 75.23
N GLU A 125 106.98 57.50 76.01
CA GLU A 125 106.90 56.06 75.75
C GLU A 125 105.46 55.57 75.74
N MET A 126 104.64 55.96 76.72
CA MET A 126 103.22 55.59 76.75
C MET A 126 102.47 56.15 75.53
N ARG A 127 102.76 57.39 75.11
CA ARG A 127 102.21 57.99 73.89
C ARG A 127 102.76 57.35 72.61
N GLN A 128 103.95 56.74 72.60
CA GLN A 128 104.42 55.91 71.48
C GLN A 128 103.70 54.57 71.45
N LYS A 129 103.63 53.85 72.59
CA LYS A 129 102.93 52.56 72.73
C LYS A 129 101.44 52.66 72.39
N ILE A 130 100.75 53.74 72.81
CA ILE A 130 99.36 54.02 72.41
C ILE A 130 99.25 54.25 70.90
N ARG A 131 100.16 55.01 70.28
CA ARG A 131 100.15 55.22 68.81
C ARG A 131 100.42 53.93 68.04
N GLN A 132 101.35 53.09 68.51
CA GLN A 132 101.63 51.79 67.93
C GLN A 132 100.41 50.87 68.03
N LEU A 133 99.82 50.71 69.22
CA LEU A 133 98.58 49.91 69.39
C LEU A 133 97.41 50.46 68.56
N THR A 134 97.30 51.78 68.40
CA THR A 134 96.28 52.39 67.51
C THR A 134 96.53 52.04 66.03
N GLN A 135 97.79 51.97 65.61
CA GLN A 135 98.19 51.62 64.25
C GLN A 135 98.07 50.11 63.98
N GLU A 136 98.41 49.26 64.95
CA GLU A 136 98.20 47.81 64.88
C GLU A 136 96.69 47.48 64.88
N LEU A 137 95.88 48.20 65.67
CA LEU A 137 94.42 48.08 65.65
C LEU A 137 93.82 48.55 64.32
N SER A 138 94.30 49.62 63.71
CA SER A 138 93.78 50.09 62.41
C SER A 138 94.20 49.19 61.25
N VAL A 139 95.42 48.64 61.27
CA VAL A 139 95.86 47.60 60.31
C VAL A 139 95.06 46.31 60.49
N SER A 140 94.82 45.88 61.74
CA SER A 140 94.01 44.70 62.06
C SER A 140 92.54 44.88 61.65
N SER A 141 91.97 46.08 61.85
CA SER A 141 90.64 46.43 61.32
C SER A 141 90.64 46.32 59.79
N ALA A 142 91.54 47.03 59.10
CA ALA A 142 91.59 47.00 57.64
C ALA A 142 91.78 45.57 57.07
N GLN A 143 92.54 44.72 57.75
CA GLN A 143 92.69 43.30 57.38
C GLN A 143 91.39 42.50 57.62
N LYS A 144 90.69 42.73 58.73
CA LYS A 144 89.35 42.16 58.98
C LYS A 144 88.35 42.63 57.93
N ASP A 145 88.29 43.93 57.67
CA ASP A 145 87.35 44.58 56.76
C ASP A 145 87.57 44.08 55.31
N TYR A 146 88.84 43.86 54.91
CA TYR A 146 89.19 43.20 53.65
C TYR A 146 88.72 41.74 53.57
N LEU A 147 88.97 40.94 54.61
CA LEU A 147 88.54 39.53 54.67
C LEU A 147 87.01 39.41 54.68
N GLU A 148 86.33 40.30 55.41
CA GLU A 148 84.87 40.36 55.48
C GLU A 148 84.26 40.76 54.13
N GLY A 149 84.84 41.74 53.43
CA GLY A 149 84.47 42.09 52.05
C GLY A 149 84.72 40.97 51.03
N HIS A 150 85.83 40.22 51.17
CA HIS A 150 86.10 39.05 50.33
C HIS A 150 85.09 37.92 50.58
N ILE A 151 84.75 37.64 51.84
CA ILE A 151 83.73 36.66 52.21
C ILE A 151 82.35 37.07 51.68
N GLN A 152 81.96 38.35 51.83
CA GLN A 152 80.70 38.88 51.28
C GLN A 152 80.65 38.76 49.75
N THR A 153 81.78 38.99 49.07
CA THR A 153 81.88 38.83 47.60
C THR A 153 81.72 37.36 47.20
N GLN A 154 82.32 36.43 47.95
CA GLN A 154 82.18 35.00 47.71
C GLN A 154 80.77 34.48 48.04
N SER A 155 80.12 34.95 49.11
CA SER A 155 78.74 34.56 49.42
C SER A 155 77.77 35.09 48.37
N ALA A 156 77.91 36.35 47.93
CA ALA A 156 77.08 36.91 46.86
C ALA A 156 77.26 36.16 45.53
N ALA A 157 78.48 35.68 45.22
CA ALA A 157 78.72 34.81 44.06
C ALA A 157 78.04 33.43 44.22
N LEU A 158 78.14 32.80 45.39
CA LEU A 158 77.46 31.53 45.68
C LEU A 158 75.93 31.68 45.63
N ASP A 159 75.38 32.76 46.16
CA ASP A 159 73.94 33.05 46.10
C ASP A 159 73.48 33.31 44.64
N SER A 160 74.32 33.94 43.82
CA SER A 160 74.09 34.07 42.38
C SER A 160 74.09 32.71 41.67
N PHE A 161 75.03 31.81 41.98
CA PHE A 161 75.03 30.44 41.45
C PHE A 161 73.82 29.62 41.94
N ASN A 162 73.42 29.77 43.21
CA ASN A 162 72.24 29.12 43.76
C ASN A 162 70.96 29.63 43.08
N ALA A 163 70.85 30.93 42.83
CA ALA A 163 69.75 31.53 42.08
C ALA A 163 69.71 31.00 40.62
N MET A 164 70.84 31.01 39.91
CA MET A 164 70.91 30.48 38.54
C MET A 164 70.59 28.99 38.47
N ASN A 165 71.06 28.17 39.42
CA ASN A 165 70.71 26.76 39.51
C ASN A 165 69.22 26.56 39.81
N SER A 166 68.62 27.39 40.66
CA SER A 166 67.18 27.37 40.95
C SER A 166 66.36 27.70 39.69
N THR A 167 66.75 28.73 38.93
CA THR A 167 66.14 29.07 37.64
C THR A 167 66.30 27.96 36.61
N LEU A 168 67.50 27.38 36.47
CA LEU A 168 67.75 26.27 35.55
C LEU A 168 66.90 25.03 35.90
N VAL A 169 66.71 24.76 37.19
CA VAL A 169 65.82 23.69 37.67
C VAL A 169 64.35 24.01 37.38
N SER A 170 63.88 25.24 37.61
CA SER A 170 62.50 25.63 37.28
C SER A 170 62.24 25.57 35.77
N ASP A 171 63.20 25.99 34.95
CA ASP A 171 63.10 25.97 33.49
C ASP A 171 63.13 24.54 32.96
N SER A 172 64.01 23.68 33.51
CA SER A 172 64.04 22.24 33.20
C SER A 172 62.73 21.55 33.56
N ILE A 173 62.14 21.86 34.73
CA ILE A 173 60.83 21.31 35.14
C ILE A 173 59.71 21.85 34.24
N GLY A 174 59.77 23.12 33.84
CA GLY A 174 58.82 23.72 32.89
C GLY A 174 58.86 23.05 31.51
N LEU A 175 60.07 22.79 30.98
CA LEU A 175 60.27 22.09 29.72
C LEU A 175 59.84 20.62 29.79
N GLN A 176 60.15 19.91 30.88
CA GLN A 176 59.66 18.55 31.10
C GLN A 176 58.14 18.50 31.20
N LYS A 177 57.52 19.44 31.93
CA LYS A 177 56.06 19.52 32.04
C LYS A 177 55.41 19.77 30.68
N THR A 178 55.84 20.81 29.95
CA THR A 178 55.28 21.14 28.63
C THR A 178 55.46 20.01 27.61
N LEU A 179 56.56 19.26 27.65
CA LEU A 179 56.73 18.06 26.83
C LEU A 179 55.73 16.95 27.19
N VAL A 180 55.44 16.73 28.48
CA VAL A 180 54.43 15.76 28.93
C VAL A 180 53.02 16.23 28.56
N ASP A 181 52.68 17.49 28.80
CA ASP A 181 51.38 18.09 28.45
C ASP A 181 51.12 17.94 26.93
N VAL A 182 52.09 18.32 26.08
CA VAL A 182 52.02 18.13 24.62
C VAL A 182 51.95 16.66 24.21
N THR A 183 52.60 15.75 24.94
CA THR A 183 52.50 14.30 24.66
C THR A 183 51.11 13.76 24.97
N LEU A 184 50.48 14.21 26.06
CA LEU A 184 49.11 13.86 26.42
C LEU A 184 48.10 14.44 25.43
N GLU A 185 48.24 15.70 25.02
CA GLU A 185 47.43 16.30 23.96
C GLU A 185 47.55 15.52 22.63
N ASN A 186 48.77 15.14 22.23
CA ASN A 186 48.98 14.31 21.04
C ASN A 186 48.36 12.91 21.15
N SER A 187 48.24 12.34 22.36
CA SER A 187 47.51 11.08 22.57
C SER A 187 46.00 11.25 22.43
N ASN A 188 45.44 12.32 23.02
CA ASN A 188 44.02 12.67 22.92
C ASN A 188 43.62 12.96 21.46
N ILE A 189 44.45 13.70 20.71
CA ILE A 189 44.23 13.96 19.28
C ILE A 189 44.24 12.65 18.47
N LYS A 190 45.15 11.70 18.75
CA LYS A 190 45.15 10.38 18.10
C LYS A 190 43.89 9.57 18.42
N ASP A 191 43.39 9.65 19.65
CA ASP A 191 42.15 8.95 20.03
C ASP A 191 40.92 9.57 19.39
N GLN A 192 40.85 10.90 19.30
CA GLN A 192 39.81 11.60 18.54
C GLN A 192 39.85 11.22 17.05
N ILE A 193 41.03 11.15 16.43
CA ILE A 193 41.19 10.70 15.04
C ILE A 193 40.69 9.24 14.88
N ARG A 194 41.06 8.33 15.79
CA ARG A 194 40.57 6.93 15.76
C ARG A 194 39.06 6.84 15.90
N ASN A 195 38.46 7.62 16.81
CA ASN A 195 37.01 7.66 17.01
C ASN A 195 36.27 8.24 15.78
N LEU A 196 36.84 9.27 15.13
CA LEU A 196 36.31 9.83 13.89
C LEU A 196 36.42 8.85 12.72
N GLN A 197 37.53 8.10 12.63
CA GLN A 197 37.70 7.04 11.63
C GLN A 197 36.68 5.92 11.81
N GLN A 198 36.50 5.39 13.03
CA GLN A 198 35.52 4.35 13.34
C GLN A 198 34.07 4.80 13.09
N THR A 199 33.71 6.03 13.45
CA THR A 199 32.36 6.57 13.22
C THR A 199 32.09 6.87 11.73
N TYR A 200 33.10 7.27 10.97
CA TYR A 200 33.03 7.38 9.51
C TYR A 200 32.85 5.99 8.86
N GLU A 201 33.67 5.00 9.22
CA GLU A 201 33.61 3.63 8.70
C GLU A 201 32.23 2.99 8.98
N ALA A 202 31.75 3.06 10.23
CA ALA A 202 30.42 2.59 10.61
C ALA A 202 29.26 3.38 9.98
N SER A 203 29.52 4.57 9.42
CA SER A 203 28.55 5.31 8.60
C SER A 203 28.56 4.83 7.15
N MET A 204 29.75 4.62 6.58
CA MET A 204 29.93 4.07 5.23
C MET A 204 29.37 2.64 5.10
N ASP A 205 29.49 1.80 6.13
CA ASP A 205 28.89 0.45 6.11
C ASP A 205 27.35 0.49 6.22
N LYS A 206 26.79 1.42 7.01
CA LYS A 206 25.33 1.66 7.00
C LYS A 206 24.84 2.15 5.64
N LEU A 207 25.63 2.97 4.94
CA LEU A 207 25.32 3.44 3.58
C LEU A 207 25.39 2.29 2.57
N ARG A 208 26.42 1.43 2.63
CA ARG A 208 26.56 0.23 1.79
C ARG A 208 25.40 -0.77 2.01
N GLU A 209 25.00 -0.98 3.26
CA GLU A 209 23.86 -1.84 3.60
C GLU A 209 22.54 -1.23 3.11
N LYS A 210 22.35 0.09 3.24
CA LYS A 210 21.16 0.76 2.68
C LYS A 210 21.12 0.74 1.16
N GLN A 211 22.26 0.85 0.50
CA GLN A 211 22.38 0.67 -0.95
C GLN A 211 21.97 -0.77 -1.36
N ARG A 212 22.45 -1.80 -0.66
CA ARG A 212 22.01 -3.19 -0.88
C ARG A 212 20.51 -3.40 -0.68
N GLN A 213 19.93 -2.82 0.37
CA GLN A 213 18.50 -2.92 0.63
C GLN A 213 17.68 -2.23 -0.48
N LEU A 214 18.19 -1.12 -1.03
CA LEU A 214 17.59 -0.42 -2.17
C LEU A 214 17.69 -1.24 -3.47
N GLU A 215 18.82 -1.89 -3.73
CA GLU A 215 19.02 -2.80 -4.88
C GLU A 215 18.07 -4.01 -4.83
N VAL A 216 17.93 -4.64 -3.66
CA VAL A 216 16.97 -5.76 -3.45
C VAL A 216 15.53 -5.27 -3.69
N ALA A 217 15.16 -4.12 -3.13
CA ALA A 217 13.82 -3.54 -3.33
C ALA A 217 13.57 -3.15 -4.80
N GLN A 218 14.59 -2.71 -5.55
CA GLN A 218 14.47 -2.43 -6.98
C GLN A 218 14.22 -3.72 -7.79
N VAL A 219 14.94 -4.80 -7.51
CA VAL A 219 14.72 -6.10 -8.17
C VAL A 219 13.34 -6.68 -7.82
N GLU A 220 12.89 -6.55 -6.57
CA GLU A 220 11.54 -6.95 -6.18
C GLU A 220 10.46 -6.12 -6.89
N ASN A 221 10.62 -4.80 -6.99
CA ASN A 221 9.68 -3.94 -7.74
C ASN A 221 9.66 -4.27 -9.24
N GLN A 222 10.81 -4.61 -9.85
CA GLN A 222 10.86 -5.07 -11.24
C GLN A 222 10.13 -6.41 -11.42
N LEU A 223 10.33 -7.37 -10.51
CA LEU A 223 9.64 -8.66 -10.54
C LEU A 223 8.12 -8.50 -10.34
N LEU A 224 7.70 -7.64 -9.41
CA LEU A 224 6.29 -7.31 -9.19
C LEU A 224 5.67 -6.63 -10.40
N LYS A 225 6.38 -5.69 -11.05
CA LYS A 225 5.95 -5.06 -12.31
C LYS A 225 5.73 -6.10 -13.40
N MET A 226 6.73 -6.94 -13.70
CA MET A 226 6.62 -8.01 -14.70
C MET A 226 5.46 -8.99 -14.39
N LYS A 227 5.20 -9.27 -13.11
CA LYS A 227 4.10 -10.14 -12.66
C LYS A 227 2.72 -9.47 -12.81
N VAL A 228 2.62 -8.16 -12.58
CA VAL A 228 1.40 -7.38 -12.83
C VAL A 228 1.13 -7.30 -14.33
N GLU A 229 2.14 -6.99 -15.14
CA GLU A 229 2.04 -6.93 -16.61
C GLU A 229 1.63 -8.29 -17.20
N SER A 230 2.27 -9.40 -16.77
CA SER A 230 1.90 -10.75 -17.18
C SER A 230 0.48 -11.15 -16.75
N SER A 231 0.00 -10.68 -15.60
CA SER A 231 -1.37 -10.91 -15.13
C SER A 231 -2.39 -10.08 -15.92
N GLN A 232 -2.08 -8.81 -16.19
CA GLN A 232 -2.92 -7.93 -17.02
C GLN A 232 -3.04 -8.46 -18.44
N GLU A 233 -1.95 -8.92 -19.05
CA GLU A 233 -1.97 -9.48 -20.41
C GLU A 233 -2.76 -10.80 -20.47
N ALA A 234 -2.62 -11.69 -19.49
CA ALA A 234 -3.43 -12.91 -19.41
C ALA A 234 -4.94 -12.60 -19.28
N ASN A 235 -5.31 -11.60 -18.48
CA ASN A 235 -6.70 -11.15 -18.35
C ASN A 235 -7.20 -10.50 -19.66
N ALA A 236 -6.35 -9.71 -20.34
CA ALA A 236 -6.67 -9.12 -21.62
C ALA A 236 -6.87 -10.17 -22.72
N GLU A 237 -6.09 -11.26 -22.71
CA GLU A 237 -6.26 -12.39 -23.63
C GLU A 237 -7.57 -13.15 -23.37
N VAL A 238 -7.94 -13.41 -22.12
CA VAL A 238 -9.24 -14.03 -21.78
C VAL A 238 -10.41 -13.19 -22.29
N MET A 239 -10.33 -11.87 -22.17
CA MET A 239 -11.34 -10.95 -22.73
C MET A 239 -11.34 -11.00 -24.27
N ARG A 240 -10.17 -10.95 -24.92
CA ARG A 240 -10.04 -11.07 -26.39
C ARG A 240 -10.59 -12.39 -26.91
N GLU A 241 -10.30 -13.52 -26.26
CA GLU A 241 -10.87 -14.82 -26.58
C GLU A 241 -12.39 -14.83 -26.42
N MET A 242 -12.94 -14.30 -25.32
CA MET A 242 -14.38 -14.27 -25.09
C MET A 242 -15.09 -13.44 -26.16
N THR A 243 -14.56 -12.26 -26.49
CA THR A 243 -15.04 -11.43 -27.59
C THR A 243 -14.96 -12.15 -28.94
N LYS A 244 -13.85 -12.84 -29.24
CA LYS A 244 -13.70 -13.63 -30.47
C LYS A 244 -14.68 -14.80 -30.56
N LYS A 245 -14.89 -15.53 -29.46
CA LYS A 245 -15.87 -16.63 -29.35
C LYS A 245 -17.29 -16.12 -29.56
N LEU A 246 -17.63 -14.96 -28.99
CA LEU A 246 -18.94 -14.31 -29.18
C LEU A 246 -19.16 -13.88 -30.64
N TYR A 247 -18.17 -13.27 -31.29
CA TYR A 247 -18.27 -12.93 -32.72
C TYR A 247 -18.40 -14.18 -33.61
N SER A 248 -17.63 -15.24 -33.35
CA SER A 248 -17.74 -16.52 -34.07
C SER A 248 -19.15 -17.08 -33.97
N GLN A 249 -19.74 -17.13 -32.77
CA GLN A 249 -21.11 -17.61 -32.55
C GLN A 249 -22.17 -16.75 -33.25
N TYR A 250 -21.98 -15.43 -33.36
CA TYR A 250 -22.88 -14.56 -34.12
C TYR A 250 -22.74 -14.79 -35.63
N GLU A 251 -21.53 -14.97 -36.14
CA GLU A 251 -21.28 -15.24 -37.57
C GLU A 251 -21.81 -16.64 -37.96
N GLU A 252 -21.54 -17.66 -37.15
CA GLU A 252 -22.07 -19.02 -37.31
C GLU A 252 -23.60 -19.02 -37.38
N ARG A 253 -24.28 -18.37 -36.42
CA ARG A 253 -25.75 -18.24 -36.43
C ARG A 253 -26.27 -17.47 -37.65
N LEU A 254 -25.59 -16.40 -38.06
CA LEU A 254 -25.98 -15.64 -39.25
C LEU A 254 -25.87 -16.50 -40.51
N GLN A 255 -24.81 -17.31 -40.64
CA GLN A 255 -24.65 -18.25 -41.74
C GLN A 255 -25.67 -19.42 -41.66
N GLU A 256 -26.04 -19.89 -40.46
CA GLU A 256 -27.10 -20.90 -40.30
C GLU A 256 -28.47 -20.41 -40.75
N GLU A 257 -28.91 -19.22 -40.32
CA GLU A 257 -30.20 -18.66 -40.76
C GLU A 257 -30.20 -18.32 -42.26
N GLN A 258 -29.07 -17.85 -42.81
CA GLN A 258 -28.92 -17.68 -44.27
C GLN A 258 -29.04 -19.02 -45.02
N ARG A 259 -28.43 -20.10 -44.51
CA ARG A 259 -28.55 -21.45 -45.09
C ARG A 259 -30.00 -21.95 -45.02
N LYS A 260 -30.69 -21.80 -43.88
CA LYS A 260 -32.10 -22.16 -43.71
C LYS A 260 -32.98 -21.43 -44.73
N HIS A 261 -32.91 -20.11 -44.80
CA HIS A 261 -33.68 -19.32 -45.79
C HIS A 261 -33.33 -19.67 -47.24
N SER A 262 -32.07 -20.04 -47.54
CA SER A 262 -31.72 -20.51 -48.89
C SER A 262 -32.37 -21.86 -49.24
N ALA A 263 -32.42 -22.80 -48.29
CA ALA A 263 -33.05 -24.11 -48.46
C ALA A 263 -34.59 -24.03 -48.48
N GLU A 264 -35.20 -23.17 -47.64
CA GLU A 264 -36.64 -22.86 -47.68
C GLU A 264 -37.04 -22.29 -49.04
N LYS A 265 -36.26 -21.35 -49.57
CA LYS A 265 -36.47 -20.78 -50.91
C LYS A 265 -36.33 -21.85 -52.00
N GLU A 266 -35.35 -22.73 -51.91
CA GLU A 266 -35.14 -23.82 -52.86
C GLU A 266 -36.31 -24.82 -52.84
N ALA A 267 -36.74 -25.25 -51.65
CA ALA A 267 -37.90 -26.14 -51.49
C ALA A 267 -39.21 -25.53 -52.03
N LEU A 268 -39.46 -24.24 -51.77
CA LEU A 268 -40.63 -23.53 -52.33
C LEU A 268 -40.57 -23.40 -53.86
N LEU A 269 -39.36 -23.26 -54.43
CA LEU A 269 -39.17 -23.29 -55.88
C LEU A 269 -39.39 -24.70 -56.45
N GLU A 270 -38.95 -25.76 -55.77
CA GLU A 270 -39.23 -27.15 -56.17
C GLU A 270 -40.73 -27.46 -56.12
N GLU A 271 -41.44 -27.05 -55.07
CA GLU A 271 -42.89 -27.21 -54.94
C GLU A 271 -43.63 -26.44 -56.05
N THR A 272 -43.25 -25.19 -56.31
CA THR A 272 -43.81 -24.37 -57.41
C THR A 272 -43.59 -25.04 -58.77
N ASN A 273 -42.39 -25.57 -59.01
CA ASN A 273 -42.06 -26.31 -60.24
C ASN A 273 -42.83 -27.65 -60.35
N SER A 274 -43.17 -28.28 -59.23
CA SER A 274 -44.00 -29.48 -59.18
C SER A 274 -45.44 -29.18 -59.60
N PHE A 275 -46.04 -28.12 -59.03
CA PHE A 275 -47.37 -27.66 -59.42
C PHE A 275 -47.43 -27.21 -60.89
N LEU A 276 -46.40 -26.50 -61.38
CA LEU A 276 -46.32 -26.08 -62.78
C LEU A 276 -46.32 -27.30 -63.73
N LYS A 277 -45.52 -28.33 -63.45
CA LYS A 277 -45.52 -29.59 -64.22
C LYS A 277 -46.87 -30.32 -64.16
N ALA A 278 -47.51 -30.36 -62.99
CA ALA A 278 -48.82 -30.97 -62.84
C ALA A 278 -49.91 -30.23 -63.65
N ILE A 279 -49.85 -28.91 -63.73
CA ILE A 279 -50.72 -28.08 -64.57
C ILE A 279 -50.43 -28.31 -66.06
N GLU A 280 -49.17 -28.34 -66.48
CA GLU A 280 -48.82 -28.69 -67.86
C GLU A 280 -49.33 -30.07 -68.27
N GLU A 281 -49.20 -31.08 -67.38
CA GLU A 281 -49.73 -32.41 -67.61
C GLU A 281 -51.26 -32.45 -67.67
N ALA A 282 -51.95 -31.66 -66.84
CA ALA A 282 -53.40 -31.54 -66.87
C ALA A 282 -53.87 -30.90 -68.18
N ASN A 283 -53.19 -29.83 -68.64
CA ASN A 283 -53.48 -29.17 -69.91
C ASN A 283 -53.28 -30.12 -71.09
N LYS A 284 -52.17 -30.86 -71.17
CA LYS A 284 -51.92 -31.87 -72.22
C LYS A 284 -52.98 -32.98 -72.24
N LYS A 285 -53.54 -33.35 -71.08
CA LYS A 285 -54.66 -34.32 -70.95
C LYS A 285 -56.00 -33.70 -71.36
N MET A 286 -56.19 -32.40 -71.11
CA MET A 286 -57.37 -31.63 -71.53
C MET A 286 -57.40 -31.46 -73.05
N GLU A 287 -56.30 -31.00 -73.66
CA GLU A 287 -56.13 -30.86 -75.12
C GLU A 287 -56.42 -32.18 -75.85
N ALA A 288 -55.90 -33.31 -75.35
CA ALA A 288 -56.18 -34.63 -75.92
C ALA A 288 -57.65 -35.08 -75.75
N ALA A 289 -58.33 -34.66 -74.67
CA ALA A 289 -59.74 -34.93 -74.46
C ALA A 289 -60.64 -34.03 -75.33
N GLU A 290 -60.23 -32.79 -75.56
CA GLU A 290 -60.88 -31.79 -76.42
C GLU A 290 -60.84 -32.25 -77.88
N ILE A 291 -59.68 -32.63 -78.42
CA ILE A 291 -59.55 -33.22 -79.77
C ILE A 291 -60.44 -34.47 -79.90
N SER A 292 -60.45 -35.36 -78.89
CA SER A 292 -61.31 -36.54 -78.93
C SER A 292 -62.81 -36.20 -78.77
N LEU A 293 -63.16 -35.01 -78.28
CA LEU A 293 -64.55 -34.52 -78.27
C LEU A 293 -64.91 -33.95 -79.64
N GLU A 294 -64.05 -33.16 -80.27
CA GLU A 294 -64.23 -32.66 -81.64
C GLU A 294 -64.42 -33.81 -82.65
N GLU A 295 -63.66 -34.91 -82.53
CA GLU A 295 -63.85 -36.13 -83.34
C GLU A 295 -65.26 -36.74 -83.18
N LYS A 296 -65.80 -36.71 -81.95
CA LYS A 296 -67.14 -37.23 -81.65
C LYS A 296 -68.23 -36.30 -82.15
N ASP A 297 -68.07 -34.99 -82.01
CA ASP A 297 -69.03 -34.00 -82.50
C ASP A 297 -69.07 -33.96 -84.04
N GLN A 298 -67.93 -34.12 -84.70
CA GLN A 298 -67.86 -34.38 -86.15
C GLN A 298 -68.69 -35.61 -86.53
N ARG A 299 -68.52 -36.72 -85.79
CA ARG A 299 -69.25 -37.97 -86.03
C ARG A 299 -70.75 -37.88 -85.71
N ILE A 300 -71.14 -37.12 -84.68
CA ILE A 300 -72.55 -36.81 -84.38
C ILE A 300 -73.14 -36.04 -85.56
N GLY A 301 -72.47 -35.00 -86.06
CA GLY A 301 -72.90 -34.27 -87.24
C GLY A 301 -72.97 -35.12 -88.52
N GLU A 302 -72.20 -36.21 -88.67
CA GLU A 302 -72.40 -37.17 -89.75
C GLU A 302 -73.70 -37.98 -89.58
N LEU A 303 -74.00 -38.40 -88.35
CA LEU A 303 -75.22 -39.13 -88.01
C LEU A 303 -76.46 -38.25 -88.16
N ASP A 304 -76.43 -36.99 -87.72
CA ASP A 304 -77.55 -36.04 -87.88
C ASP A 304 -77.87 -35.82 -89.36
N ARG A 305 -76.84 -35.64 -90.21
CA ARG A 305 -77.00 -35.55 -91.68
C ARG A 305 -77.48 -36.86 -92.33
N LEU A 306 -77.39 -38.01 -91.65
CA LEU A 306 -78.01 -39.26 -92.08
C LEU A 306 -79.47 -39.33 -91.61
N ILE A 307 -79.73 -38.99 -90.35
CA ILE A 307 -81.08 -38.90 -89.76
C ILE A 307 -81.94 -37.95 -90.58
N GLU A 308 -81.47 -36.72 -90.88
CA GLU A 308 -82.16 -35.77 -91.75
C GLU A 308 -82.58 -36.36 -93.11
N ARG A 309 -81.75 -37.22 -93.71
CA ARG A 309 -82.05 -37.86 -94.99
C ARG A 309 -83.09 -38.97 -94.82
N MET A 310 -82.92 -39.83 -93.82
CA MET A 310 -83.89 -40.88 -93.46
C MET A 310 -85.24 -40.28 -93.03
N GLU A 311 -85.27 -39.10 -92.41
CA GLU A 311 -86.50 -38.40 -92.08
C GLU A 311 -87.17 -37.79 -93.31
N LYS A 312 -86.42 -37.19 -94.24
CA LYS A 312 -86.98 -36.70 -95.51
C LYS A 312 -87.57 -37.84 -96.33
N GLU A 313 -86.87 -38.98 -96.39
CA GLU A 313 -87.35 -40.23 -96.99
C GLU A 313 -88.59 -40.78 -96.25
N ARG A 314 -88.59 -40.81 -94.90
CA ARG A 314 -89.75 -41.21 -94.10
C ARG A 314 -90.97 -40.35 -94.40
N HIS A 315 -90.83 -39.03 -94.42
CA HIS A 315 -91.95 -38.14 -94.73
C HIS A 315 -92.45 -38.33 -96.17
N GLN A 316 -91.57 -38.58 -97.13
CA GLN A 316 -91.96 -38.92 -98.50
C GLN A 316 -92.74 -40.25 -98.58
N LEU A 317 -92.26 -41.29 -97.90
CA LEU A 317 -92.95 -42.59 -97.80
C LEU A 317 -94.28 -42.46 -97.02
N GLN A 318 -94.37 -41.59 -96.02
CA GLN A 318 -95.60 -41.30 -95.29
C GLN A 318 -96.63 -40.55 -96.15
N LEU A 319 -96.19 -39.67 -97.06
CA LEU A 319 -97.07 -39.04 -98.05
C LEU A 319 -97.59 -40.06 -99.06
N GLN A 320 -96.72 -40.92 -99.60
CA GLN A 320 -97.14 -41.99 -100.52
C GLN A 320 -98.05 -43.02 -99.84
N LEU A 321 -97.80 -43.35 -98.58
CA LEU A 321 -98.67 -44.21 -97.80
C LEU A 321 -100.02 -43.54 -97.51
N LEU A 322 -100.06 -42.22 -97.25
CA LEU A 322 -101.32 -41.49 -97.11
C LEU A 322 -102.09 -41.39 -98.44
N GLU A 323 -101.40 -41.19 -99.56
CA GLU A 323 -101.99 -41.25 -100.90
C GLU A 323 -102.66 -42.62 -101.11
N HIS A 324 -101.92 -43.72 -100.92
CA HIS A 324 -102.46 -45.07 -101.01
C HIS A 324 -103.54 -45.39 -99.95
N GLU A 325 -103.46 -44.84 -98.74
CA GLU A 325 -104.54 -44.96 -97.75
C GLU A 325 -105.80 -44.23 -98.22
N THR A 326 -105.70 -43.05 -98.84
CA THR A 326 -106.88 -42.38 -99.43
C THR A 326 -107.42 -43.06 -100.69
N GLU A 327 -106.59 -43.82 -101.41
CA GLU A 327 -107.03 -44.72 -102.49
C GLU A 327 -107.71 -46.00 -101.96
N MET A 328 -107.34 -46.47 -100.75
CA MET A 328 -107.73 -47.77 -100.19
C MET A 328 -108.68 -47.71 -98.98
N SER A 329 -109.01 -46.52 -98.44
CA SER A 329 -109.83 -46.34 -97.22
C SER A 329 -111.33 -46.62 -97.43
N GLY A 330 -111.67 -47.65 -98.20
CA GLY A 330 -113.02 -48.19 -98.33
C GLY A 330 -113.28 -49.42 -97.43
N GLU A 331 -112.25 -50.17 -97.02
CA GLU A 331 -112.46 -51.53 -96.49
C GLU A 331 -111.70 -51.88 -95.19
N VAL A 332 -112.46 -52.54 -94.30
CA VAL A 332 -112.07 -53.28 -93.07
C VAL A 332 -111.53 -52.48 -91.88
N ALA A 333 -112.34 -52.52 -90.80
CA ALA A 333 -111.90 -52.35 -89.42
C ALA A 333 -112.44 -53.52 -88.56
N ASP A 334 -111.94 -53.63 -87.33
CA ASP A 334 -112.52 -54.38 -86.21
C ASP A 334 -112.42 -55.93 -86.22
N SER A 335 -111.19 -56.47 -86.10
CA SER A 335 -110.96 -57.89 -85.75
C SER A 335 -109.95 -58.15 -84.61
N ASP A 336 -109.19 -57.17 -84.14
CA ASP A 336 -108.09 -57.38 -83.15
C ASP A 336 -108.53 -57.36 -81.67
N LYS A 337 -109.79 -57.10 -81.32
CA LYS A 337 -110.23 -56.92 -79.92
C LYS A 337 -109.84 -58.07 -78.97
N GLU A 338 -110.05 -59.33 -79.37
CA GLU A 338 -109.64 -60.47 -78.55
C GLU A 338 -108.11 -60.66 -78.48
N ARG A 339 -107.36 -60.12 -79.44
CA ARG A 339 -105.89 -60.20 -79.46
C ARG A 339 -105.31 -59.17 -78.51
N TYR A 340 -105.88 -57.96 -78.48
CA TYR A 340 -105.59 -56.96 -77.44
C TYR A 340 -105.87 -57.50 -76.05
N GLN A 341 -107.02 -58.16 -75.83
CA GLN A 341 -107.38 -58.68 -74.51
C GLN A 341 -106.39 -59.75 -74.00
N ARG A 342 -105.99 -60.72 -74.84
CA ARG A 342 -104.97 -61.72 -74.50
C ARG A 342 -103.58 -61.09 -74.26
N LEU A 343 -103.24 -60.01 -74.96
CA LEU A 343 -102.00 -59.26 -74.77
C LEU A 343 -102.03 -58.44 -73.46
N GLU A 344 -103.18 -57.90 -73.09
CA GLU A 344 -103.39 -57.18 -71.84
C GLU A 344 -103.33 -58.10 -70.61
N GLU A 345 -103.92 -59.30 -70.70
CA GLU A 345 -103.78 -60.37 -69.70
C GLU A 345 -102.31 -60.79 -69.50
N ALA A 346 -101.57 -61.02 -70.59
CA ALA A 346 -100.15 -61.31 -70.53
C ALA A 346 -99.34 -60.14 -69.90
N SER A 347 -99.68 -58.90 -70.25
CA SER A 347 -99.10 -57.70 -69.66
C SER A 347 -99.43 -57.53 -68.18
N ALA A 348 -100.64 -57.91 -67.74
CA ALA A 348 -101.02 -57.93 -66.33
C ALA A 348 -100.21 -58.98 -65.55
N SER A 349 -100.09 -60.20 -66.08
CA SER A 349 -99.30 -61.28 -65.48
C SER A 349 -97.81 -60.92 -65.36
N LEU A 350 -97.22 -60.27 -66.38
CA LEU A 350 -95.84 -59.75 -66.30
C LEU A 350 -95.71 -58.64 -65.25
N ARG A 351 -96.68 -57.73 -65.14
CA ARG A 351 -96.71 -56.68 -64.09
C ARG A 351 -96.89 -57.26 -62.68
N GLU A 352 -97.48 -58.45 -62.52
CA GLU A 352 -97.47 -59.19 -61.25
C GLU A 352 -96.15 -59.87 -60.96
N ARG A 353 -95.55 -60.50 -61.97
CA ARG A 353 -94.24 -61.15 -61.80
C ARG A 353 -93.13 -60.14 -61.49
N ILE A 354 -93.20 -58.92 -62.04
CA ILE A 354 -92.31 -57.81 -61.67
C ILE A 354 -92.54 -57.41 -60.21
N ARG A 355 -93.79 -57.13 -59.79
CA ARG A 355 -94.10 -56.81 -58.38
C ARG A 355 -93.57 -57.85 -57.39
N HIS A 356 -93.74 -59.15 -57.68
CA HIS A 356 -93.20 -60.22 -56.83
C HIS A 356 -91.67 -60.32 -56.85
N LEU A 357 -91.00 -59.95 -57.95
CA LEU A 357 -89.54 -59.83 -57.98
C LEU A 357 -89.08 -58.63 -57.15
N ASP A 358 -89.75 -57.49 -57.23
CA ASP A 358 -89.46 -56.29 -56.44
C ASP A 358 -89.68 -56.54 -54.93
N ASP A 359 -90.77 -57.22 -54.55
CA ASP A 359 -91.03 -57.66 -53.16
C ASP A 359 -89.91 -58.58 -52.65
N MET A 360 -89.45 -59.53 -53.47
CA MET A 360 -88.31 -60.40 -53.10
C MET A 360 -87.00 -59.61 -53.02
N VAL A 361 -86.75 -58.65 -53.91
CA VAL A 361 -85.59 -57.75 -53.86
C VAL A 361 -85.62 -56.91 -52.59
N HIS A 362 -86.77 -56.33 -52.21
CA HIS A 362 -86.91 -55.59 -50.96
C HIS A 362 -86.75 -56.48 -49.71
N CYS A 363 -87.24 -57.72 -49.74
CA CYS A 363 -86.96 -58.69 -48.68
C CYS A 363 -85.46 -58.98 -48.54
N GLN A 364 -84.74 -59.17 -49.66
CA GLN A 364 -83.28 -59.38 -49.64
C GLN A 364 -82.52 -58.12 -49.22
N GLN A 365 -82.90 -56.93 -49.70
CA GLN A 365 -82.32 -55.64 -49.27
C GLN A 365 -82.48 -55.43 -47.77
N LYS A 366 -83.65 -55.73 -47.20
CA LYS A 366 -83.91 -55.65 -45.76
C LYS A 366 -83.01 -56.61 -44.97
N LYS A 367 -82.81 -57.84 -45.48
CA LYS A 367 -81.89 -58.82 -44.89
C LYS A 367 -80.43 -58.38 -44.97
N VAL A 368 -79.98 -57.84 -46.10
CA VAL A 368 -78.64 -57.27 -46.26
C VAL A 368 -78.43 -56.08 -45.32
N LYS A 369 -79.42 -55.19 -45.18
CA LYS A 369 -79.37 -54.07 -44.23
C LYS A 369 -79.21 -54.57 -42.79
N GLN A 370 -79.97 -55.58 -42.37
CA GLN A 370 -79.79 -56.21 -41.06
C GLN A 370 -78.38 -56.79 -40.90
N MET A 371 -77.85 -57.49 -41.91
CA MET A 371 -76.47 -58.00 -41.86
C MET A 371 -75.42 -56.88 -41.75
N VAL A 372 -75.64 -55.72 -42.39
CA VAL A 372 -74.77 -54.53 -42.24
C VAL A 372 -74.88 -53.97 -40.82
N GLU A 373 -76.08 -53.84 -40.26
CA GLU A 373 -76.31 -53.38 -38.88
C GLU A 373 -75.66 -54.33 -37.85
N GLU A 374 -75.71 -55.64 -38.09
CA GLU A 374 -75.02 -56.66 -37.30
C GLU A 374 -73.49 -56.54 -37.41
N ILE A 375 -72.94 -56.39 -38.63
CA ILE A 375 -71.51 -56.15 -38.88
C ILE A 375 -71.03 -54.86 -38.20
N GLU A 376 -71.80 -53.78 -38.25
CA GLU A 376 -71.49 -52.56 -37.51
C GLU A 376 -71.47 -52.77 -35.99
N SER A 377 -72.42 -53.55 -35.45
CA SER A 377 -72.45 -53.89 -34.03
C SER A 377 -71.20 -54.69 -33.62
N LEU A 378 -70.73 -55.59 -34.50
CA LEU A 378 -69.52 -56.38 -34.30
C LEU A 378 -68.27 -55.50 -34.42
N LYS A 379 -68.21 -54.59 -35.40
CA LYS A 379 -67.12 -53.60 -35.55
C LYS A 379 -66.98 -52.73 -34.29
N LYS A 380 -68.10 -52.24 -33.73
CA LYS A 380 -68.13 -51.48 -32.47
C LYS A 380 -67.61 -52.32 -31.29
N LYS A 381 -68.00 -53.61 -31.19
CA LYS A 381 -67.47 -54.56 -30.18
C LYS A 381 -65.97 -54.85 -30.35
N VAL A 382 -65.47 -54.93 -31.58
CA VAL A 382 -64.03 -55.09 -31.87
C VAL A 382 -63.25 -53.84 -31.47
N GLN A 383 -63.75 -52.64 -31.77
CA GLN A 383 -63.14 -51.38 -31.33
C GLN A 383 -63.09 -51.26 -29.79
N GLN A 384 -64.15 -51.66 -29.09
CA GLN A 384 -64.16 -51.74 -27.62
C GLN A 384 -63.11 -52.72 -27.08
N LYS A 385 -62.95 -53.89 -27.70
CA LYS A 385 -61.89 -54.84 -27.35
C LYS A 385 -60.49 -54.30 -27.65
N GLN A 386 -60.31 -53.55 -28.74
CA GLN A 386 -59.02 -52.94 -29.05
C GLN A 386 -58.62 -51.88 -28.02
N LEU A 387 -59.57 -51.08 -27.53
CA LEU A 387 -59.33 -50.13 -26.44
C LEU A 387 -58.96 -50.85 -25.13
N LEU A 388 -59.63 -51.96 -24.80
CA LEU A 388 -59.28 -52.79 -23.65
C LEU A 388 -57.88 -53.43 -23.80
N ILE A 389 -57.50 -53.86 -25.01
CA ILE A 389 -56.14 -54.35 -25.29
C ILE A 389 -55.11 -53.25 -25.05
N LEU A 390 -55.36 -52.01 -25.49
CA LEU A 390 -54.47 -50.88 -25.23
C LEU A 390 -54.33 -50.58 -23.72
N GLN A 391 -55.43 -50.60 -22.95
CA GLN A 391 -55.41 -50.44 -21.49
C GLN A 391 -54.65 -51.56 -20.77
N LEU A 392 -54.76 -52.80 -21.28
CA LEU A 392 -54.00 -53.94 -20.75
C LEU A 392 -52.52 -53.86 -21.11
N LEU A 393 -52.17 -53.40 -22.31
CA LEU A 393 -50.78 -53.15 -22.71
C LEU A 393 -50.16 -52.02 -21.89
N GLU A 394 -50.87 -50.91 -21.66
CA GLU A 394 -50.44 -49.84 -20.75
C GLU A 394 -50.19 -50.35 -19.33
N LYS A 395 -51.09 -51.20 -18.79
CA LYS A 395 -50.88 -51.80 -17.46
C LYS A 395 -49.76 -52.84 -17.44
N ILE A 396 -49.55 -53.59 -18.52
CA ILE A 396 -48.38 -54.47 -18.69
C ILE A 396 -47.11 -53.63 -18.68
N SER A 397 -46.99 -52.59 -19.50
CA SER A 397 -45.80 -51.73 -19.54
C SER A 397 -45.52 -51.01 -18.22
N PHE A 398 -46.55 -50.64 -17.46
CA PHE A 398 -46.38 -50.14 -16.09
C PHE A 398 -45.81 -51.22 -15.15
N LEU A 399 -46.35 -52.45 -15.20
CA LEU A 399 -45.87 -53.59 -14.39
C LEU A 399 -44.46 -54.03 -14.81
N GLU A 400 -44.12 -53.96 -16.10
CA GLU A 400 -42.77 -54.17 -16.63
C GLU A 400 -41.80 -53.09 -16.12
N GLY A 401 -42.26 -51.84 -16.01
CA GLY A 401 -41.51 -50.76 -15.35
C GLY A 401 -41.23 -51.05 -13.88
N GLU A 402 -42.26 -51.38 -13.09
CA GLU A 402 -42.11 -51.77 -11.68
C GLU A 402 -41.21 -53.00 -11.52
N ASN A 403 -41.35 -54.00 -12.40
CA ASN A 403 -40.56 -55.23 -12.35
C ASN A 403 -39.10 -54.98 -12.75
N ASN A 404 -38.83 -54.11 -13.73
CA ASN A 404 -37.47 -53.69 -14.08
C ASN A 404 -36.81 -52.86 -12.95
N GLU A 405 -37.57 -52.04 -12.22
CA GLU A 405 -37.05 -51.34 -11.03
C GLU A 405 -36.74 -52.33 -9.89
N LEU A 406 -37.63 -53.30 -9.64
CA LEU A 406 -37.41 -54.37 -8.67
C LEU A 406 -36.22 -55.25 -9.05
N GLN A 407 -36.04 -55.58 -10.34
CA GLN A 407 -34.88 -56.30 -10.85
C GLN A 407 -33.61 -55.46 -10.66
N SER A 408 -33.62 -54.18 -11.02
CA SER A 408 -32.46 -53.28 -10.81
C SER A 408 -32.07 -53.15 -9.33
N ARG A 409 -33.07 -53.14 -8.42
CA ARG A 409 -32.85 -53.18 -6.96
C ARG A 409 -32.29 -54.53 -6.50
N LEU A 410 -32.75 -55.64 -7.08
CA LEU A 410 -32.28 -56.99 -6.80
C LEU A 410 -30.84 -57.19 -7.29
N ASP A 411 -30.52 -56.69 -8.48
CA ASP A 411 -29.19 -56.72 -9.07
C ASP A 411 -28.22 -55.88 -8.22
N TYR A 412 -28.60 -54.66 -7.82
CA TYR A 412 -27.84 -53.83 -6.88
C TYR A 412 -27.61 -54.53 -5.52
N LEU A 413 -28.62 -55.22 -4.98
CA LEU A 413 -28.47 -56.01 -3.75
C LEU A 413 -27.60 -57.26 -3.96
N THR A 414 -27.59 -57.85 -5.16
CA THR A 414 -26.76 -59.00 -5.52
C THR A 414 -25.30 -58.59 -5.76
N GLU A 415 -25.07 -57.37 -6.26
CA GLU A 415 -23.76 -56.78 -6.48
C GLU A 415 -23.13 -56.19 -5.20
N THR A 416 -23.96 -55.79 -4.22
CA THR A 416 -23.51 -55.39 -2.87
C THR A 416 -23.43 -56.54 -1.86
N GLN A 417 -23.92 -57.74 -2.20
CA GLN A 417 -23.70 -58.97 -1.42
C GLN A 417 -22.46 -59.73 -1.92
N PRO A 418 -21.56 -60.21 -1.03
CA PRO A 418 -20.51 -61.12 -1.44
C PRO A 418 -21.12 -62.48 -1.86
N LYS A 419 -20.86 -62.90 -3.10
CA LYS A 419 -21.46 -64.07 -3.75
C LYS A 419 -21.54 -65.31 -2.85
N THR A 420 -22.75 -65.65 -2.42
CA THR A 420 -23.11 -67.00 -1.97
C THR A 420 -23.62 -67.81 -3.17
N GLU A 421 -22.97 -68.92 -3.47
CA GLU A 421 -23.41 -69.84 -4.52
C GLU A 421 -24.71 -70.54 -4.08
N VAL A 422 -25.81 -70.31 -4.80
CA VAL A 422 -27.09 -71.00 -4.62
C VAL A 422 -27.62 -71.41 -6.00
N GLU A 423 -27.89 -72.70 -6.18
CA GLU A 423 -28.27 -73.29 -7.46
C GLU A 423 -29.60 -72.71 -8.02
N THR A 424 -29.56 -72.09 -9.19
CA THR A 424 -30.77 -71.79 -9.97
C THR A 424 -31.33 -73.07 -10.58
N ARG A 425 -32.33 -73.68 -9.94
CA ARG A 425 -33.10 -74.78 -10.53
C ARG A 425 -34.12 -74.22 -11.51
N GLU A 426 -33.82 -74.33 -12.80
CA GLU A 426 -34.78 -74.04 -13.86
C GLU A 426 -35.98 -74.99 -13.76
N ILE A 427 -37.17 -74.43 -13.51
CA ILE A 427 -38.44 -75.15 -13.63
C ILE A 427 -39.15 -74.64 -14.89
N GLY A 428 -38.73 -75.18 -16.05
CA GLY A 428 -39.36 -74.89 -17.33
C GLY A 428 -40.75 -75.50 -17.42
N VAL A 429 -41.78 -74.72 -17.12
CA VAL A 429 -43.19 -75.11 -17.30
C VAL A 429 -43.64 -74.74 -18.71
N GLY A 430 -43.61 -75.72 -19.63
CA GLY A 430 -44.20 -75.59 -20.96
C GLY A 430 -45.74 -75.62 -20.91
N CYS A 431 -46.38 -74.89 -21.81
CA CYS A 431 -47.83 -74.91 -22.02
C CYS A 431 -48.13 -75.09 -23.51
N ASP A 432 -48.76 -76.22 -23.88
CA ASP A 432 -49.01 -76.60 -25.27
C ASP A 432 -50.14 -75.80 -25.95
N LEU A 433 -50.10 -75.75 -27.29
CA LEU A 433 -51.12 -75.12 -28.14
C LEU A 433 -51.76 -76.13 -29.10
N LEU A 434 -53.04 -76.49 -28.90
CA LEU A 434 -53.91 -77.12 -29.91
C LEU A 434 -55.37 -76.62 -29.82
N PRO A 435 -56.20 -76.71 -30.90
CA PRO A 435 -57.23 -75.69 -31.13
C PRO A 435 -58.67 -76.15 -31.51
N ARG A 436 -59.61 -75.20 -31.36
CA ARG A 436 -60.81 -74.95 -32.22
C ARG A 436 -62.00 -75.94 -32.18
N LEU A 437 -63.21 -75.41 -31.86
CA LEU A 437 -64.53 -75.53 -32.57
C LEU A 437 -65.68 -74.92 -31.68
N PRO A 438 -66.93 -74.69 -32.17
CA PRO A 438 -67.74 -73.53 -31.74
C PRO A 438 -69.13 -73.77 -31.09
N ALA A 439 -69.66 -72.70 -30.47
CA ALA A 439 -71.06 -72.23 -30.33
C ALA A 439 -72.21 -73.19 -29.92
N PRO A 440 -73.09 -72.76 -29.00
CA PRO A 440 -74.39 -72.20 -29.44
C PRO A 440 -74.90 -70.97 -28.63
N PRO A 441 -75.96 -70.26 -29.09
CA PRO A 441 -76.44 -69.01 -28.49
C PRO A 441 -77.57 -69.19 -27.46
N LYS A 442 -77.89 -68.12 -26.70
CA LYS A 442 -79.15 -67.92 -25.97
C LYS A 442 -79.55 -66.43 -25.92
N ASP A 443 -80.84 -66.17 -26.03
CA ASP A 443 -81.46 -64.84 -25.99
C ASP A 443 -81.80 -64.36 -24.56
N SER A 444 -81.86 -63.03 -24.37
CA SER A 444 -82.84 -62.17 -23.63
C SER A 444 -83.47 -62.61 -22.27
N PRO A 445 -84.07 -61.69 -21.47
CA PRO A 445 -84.24 -60.23 -21.61
C PRO A 445 -83.62 -59.44 -20.42
N GLY A 446 -83.94 -58.13 -20.28
CA GLY A 446 -83.43 -57.25 -19.22
C GLY A 446 -84.49 -56.71 -18.23
N GLN A 447 -84.04 -55.98 -17.19
CA GLN A 447 -84.89 -55.27 -16.21
C GLN A 447 -84.15 -54.02 -15.60
N PRO A 448 -84.79 -53.18 -14.74
CA PRO A 448 -84.71 -51.70 -14.86
C PRO A 448 -83.75 -50.97 -13.90
N PRO A 449 -83.54 -49.64 -14.03
CA PRO A 449 -82.57 -48.88 -13.22
C PRO A 449 -82.99 -48.68 -11.76
N ARG A 450 -82.00 -48.59 -10.86
CA ARG A 450 -82.20 -48.59 -9.41
C ARG A 450 -81.85 -47.25 -8.74
N GLY A 451 -82.90 -46.54 -8.31
CA GLY A 451 -82.96 -45.62 -7.16
C GLY A 451 -81.85 -44.57 -6.97
N LEU A 452 -82.22 -43.29 -7.15
CA LEU A 452 -81.45 -42.16 -6.61
C LEU A 452 -81.49 -42.17 -5.07
N ALA A 453 -80.32 -42.16 -4.42
CA ALA A 453 -80.20 -41.90 -2.99
C ALA A 453 -80.02 -40.38 -2.73
N PRO A 454 -80.55 -39.83 -1.62
CA PRO A 454 -80.46 -38.40 -1.34
C PRO A 454 -79.02 -38.00 -0.99
N VAL A 455 -78.41 -37.19 -1.86
CA VAL A 455 -77.08 -36.60 -1.63
C VAL A 455 -77.12 -35.69 -0.40
N SER A 456 -76.40 -36.09 0.65
CA SER A 456 -76.28 -35.40 1.93
C SER A 456 -75.85 -33.93 1.76
N GLU A 457 -76.39 -33.04 2.59
CA GLU A 457 -76.11 -31.60 2.50
C GLU A 457 -74.62 -31.26 2.61
N GLU A 458 -73.87 -32.07 3.37
CA GLU A 458 -72.42 -32.03 3.49
C GLU A 458 -71.71 -32.12 2.12
N ARG A 459 -72.15 -33.04 1.25
CA ARG A 459 -71.64 -33.13 -0.12
C ARG A 459 -72.03 -31.89 -0.91
N ARG A 460 -73.27 -31.40 -0.78
CA ARG A 460 -73.76 -30.16 -1.41
C ARG A 460 -73.14 -28.87 -0.87
N ARG A 461 -72.41 -28.90 0.25
CA ARG A 461 -71.58 -27.80 0.74
C ARG A 461 -70.20 -27.87 0.10
N ARG A 462 -69.55 -29.04 0.13
CA ARG A 462 -68.24 -29.26 -0.53
C ARG A 462 -68.31 -29.07 -2.05
N GLU A 463 -69.40 -29.50 -2.68
CA GLU A 463 -69.70 -29.33 -4.10
C GLU A 463 -70.01 -27.87 -4.46
N ARG A 464 -70.54 -27.07 -3.51
CA ARG A 464 -70.66 -25.61 -3.65
C ARG A 464 -69.34 -24.88 -3.46
N GLN A 465 -68.57 -25.20 -2.41
CA GLN A 465 -67.22 -24.68 -2.22
C GLN A 465 -66.32 -24.98 -3.43
N HIS A 466 -66.35 -26.21 -3.95
CA HIS A 466 -65.63 -26.58 -5.16
C HIS A 466 -66.17 -25.88 -6.43
N LEU A 467 -67.45 -25.50 -6.47
CA LEU A 467 -68.00 -24.64 -7.54
C LEU A 467 -67.54 -23.18 -7.40
N ASP A 468 -67.47 -22.66 -6.17
CA ASP A 468 -67.01 -21.31 -5.85
C ASP A 468 -65.49 -21.18 -6.10
N ASP A 469 -64.70 -22.18 -5.73
CA ASP A 469 -63.26 -22.28 -6.01
C ASP A 469 -62.99 -22.41 -7.53
N VAL A 470 -63.76 -23.24 -8.25
CA VAL A 470 -63.71 -23.32 -9.72
C VAL A 470 -64.18 -22.01 -10.38
N THR A 471 -65.06 -21.24 -9.73
CA THR A 471 -65.50 -19.92 -10.19
C THR A 471 -64.47 -18.83 -9.88
N ALA A 472 -63.73 -18.93 -8.77
CA ALA A 472 -62.60 -18.06 -8.44
C ALA A 472 -61.38 -18.32 -9.36
N ALA A 473 -61.14 -19.58 -9.71
CA ALA A 473 -60.17 -19.98 -10.74
C ALA A 473 -60.60 -19.59 -12.17
N ARG A 474 -61.87 -19.20 -12.37
CA ARG A 474 -62.39 -18.76 -13.67
C ARG A 474 -61.96 -17.33 -13.95
N LEU A 475 -60.81 -17.19 -14.59
CA LEU A 475 -60.27 -15.92 -15.11
C LEU A 475 -61.39 -15.08 -15.75
N ARG A 476 -61.42 -13.77 -15.44
CA ARG A 476 -62.41 -12.84 -16.01
C ARG A 476 -62.42 -12.95 -17.54
N PRO A 477 -63.60 -12.96 -18.20
CA PRO A 477 -63.68 -13.03 -19.66
C PRO A 477 -62.86 -11.94 -20.33
N LEU A 478 -61.74 -12.34 -20.93
CA LEU A 478 -60.84 -11.46 -21.65
C LEU A 478 -61.58 -10.90 -22.87
N HIS A 479 -61.95 -9.62 -22.79
CA HIS A 479 -62.42 -8.89 -23.96
C HIS A 479 -61.21 -8.62 -24.85
N HIS A 480 -61.04 -9.49 -25.84
CA HIS A 480 -60.07 -9.27 -26.90
C HIS A 480 -60.70 -8.39 -27.97
N GLU A 481 -60.15 -7.19 -28.15
CA GLU A 481 -60.40 -6.37 -29.33
C GLU A 481 -60.08 -7.19 -30.60
N PRO A 482 -60.81 -6.98 -31.72
CA PRO A 482 -60.59 -7.72 -32.95
C PRO A 482 -59.13 -7.56 -33.44
N ALA A 483 -58.58 -8.64 -34.01
CA ALA A 483 -57.16 -8.77 -34.32
C ALA A 483 -56.66 -7.67 -35.27
N ARG A 484 -56.09 -6.60 -34.70
CA ARG A 484 -55.46 -5.50 -35.43
C ARG A 484 -54.10 -5.95 -35.96
N LEU A 485 -53.96 -5.98 -37.29
CA LEU A 485 -52.66 -6.08 -37.93
C LEU A 485 -51.82 -4.85 -37.58
N LEU A 486 -50.61 -5.09 -37.08
CA LEU A 486 -49.59 -4.07 -36.79
C LEU A 486 -48.59 -4.01 -37.94
N ALA A 487 -48.00 -2.85 -38.18
CA ALA A 487 -46.84 -2.75 -39.07
C ALA A 487 -45.64 -3.50 -38.49
N MET A 488 -44.71 -3.95 -39.33
CA MET A 488 -43.48 -4.65 -38.87
C MET A 488 -42.63 -3.80 -37.91
N GLU A 489 -42.67 -2.47 -38.06
CA GLU A 489 -42.00 -1.55 -37.13
C GLU A 489 -42.73 -1.46 -35.78
N GLU A 490 -44.06 -1.43 -35.78
CA GLU A 490 -44.88 -1.48 -34.56
C GLU A 490 -44.70 -2.81 -33.81
N SER A 491 -44.61 -3.95 -34.52
CA SER A 491 -44.43 -5.26 -33.89
C SER A 491 -43.04 -5.42 -33.27
N LEU A 492 -41.98 -4.96 -33.94
CA LEU A 492 -40.62 -4.92 -33.39
C LEU A 492 -40.52 -3.95 -32.19
N ALA A 493 -41.20 -2.79 -32.25
CA ALA A 493 -41.26 -1.87 -31.12
C ALA A 493 -42.00 -2.47 -29.91
N LEU A 494 -43.08 -3.21 -30.15
CA LEU A 494 -43.84 -3.93 -29.12
C LEU A 494 -43.01 -5.07 -28.50
N GLN A 495 -42.32 -5.87 -29.32
CA GLN A 495 -41.43 -6.93 -28.86
C GLN A 495 -40.29 -6.38 -27.99
N ARG A 496 -39.62 -5.31 -28.45
CA ARG A 496 -38.59 -4.60 -27.67
C ARG A 496 -39.12 -3.94 -26.39
N ARG A 497 -40.43 -3.69 -26.29
CA ARG A 497 -41.07 -3.25 -25.05
C ARG A 497 -41.33 -4.44 -24.12
N GLN A 498 -41.99 -5.48 -24.60
CA GLN A 498 -42.28 -6.70 -23.83
C GLN A 498 -41.01 -7.34 -23.25
N GLN A 499 -39.91 -7.34 -24.01
CA GLN A 499 -38.61 -7.80 -23.53
C GLN A 499 -38.09 -6.96 -22.35
N ARG A 500 -38.11 -5.61 -22.46
CA ARG A 500 -37.70 -4.72 -21.36
C ARG A 500 -38.61 -4.84 -20.14
N ASP A 501 -39.92 -4.95 -20.35
CA ASP A 501 -40.90 -5.14 -19.28
C ASP A 501 -40.63 -6.47 -18.53
N TYR A 502 -40.24 -7.54 -19.25
CA TYR A 502 -39.82 -8.83 -18.68
C TYR A 502 -38.49 -8.74 -17.93
N GLU A 503 -37.47 -8.10 -18.53
CA GLU A 503 -36.16 -7.86 -17.91
C GLU A 503 -36.28 -7.01 -16.63
N GLU A 504 -37.18 -6.02 -16.61
CA GLU A 504 -37.48 -5.21 -15.42
C GLU A 504 -38.15 -6.04 -14.31
N ILE A 505 -39.09 -6.92 -14.66
CA ILE A 505 -39.71 -7.87 -13.69
C ILE A 505 -38.66 -8.84 -13.14
N GLN A 506 -37.78 -9.37 -13.99
CA GLN A 506 -36.69 -10.27 -13.58
C GLN A 506 -35.67 -9.56 -12.69
N ALA A 507 -35.31 -8.30 -13.00
CA ALA A 507 -34.43 -7.47 -12.19
C ALA A 507 -35.06 -7.14 -10.82
N LYS A 508 -36.35 -6.79 -10.77
CA LYS A 508 -37.09 -6.59 -9.50
C LYS A 508 -37.11 -7.86 -8.64
N LEU A 509 -37.37 -9.03 -9.25
CA LEU A 509 -37.36 -10.32 -8.55
C LEU A 509 -35.95 -10.67 -8.02
N ALA A 510 -34.90 -10.36 -8.78
CA ALA A 510 -33.52 -10.54 -8.34
C ALA A 510 -33.15 -9.60 -7.19
N ALA A 511 -33.51 -8.31 -7.30
CA ALA A 511 -33.29 -7.31 -6.25
C ALA A 511 -34.03 -7.67 -4.95
N GLN A 512 -35.29 -8.13 -5.05
CA GLN A 512 -36.05 -8.63 -3.90
C GLN A 512 -35.33 -9.82 -3.24
N LYS A 513 -34.93 -10.83 -4.01
CA LYS A 513 -34.21 -12.01 -3.49
C LYS A 513 -32.85 -11.66 -2.88
N LEU A 514 -32.20 -10.59 -3.32
CA LEU A 514 -30.97 -10.07 -2.72
C LEU A 514 -31.28 -9.33 -1.40
N ALA A 515 -32.32 -8.49 -1.36
CA ALA A 515 -32.75 -7.82 -0.13
C ALA A 515 -33.17 -8.83 0.97
N GLU A 516 -33.95 -9.85 0.60
CA GLU A 516 -34.35 -10.97 1.48
C GLU A 516 -33.16 -11.79 1.99
N ARG A 517 -32.10 -11.95 1.18
CA ARG A 517 -30.88 -12.70 1.57
C ARG A 517 -29.86 -11.92 2.39
N LEU A 518 -29.93 -10.59 2.38
CA LEU A 518 -28.97 -9.72 3.07
C LEU A 518 -29.49 -9.14 4.38
N ASP A 519 -30.72 -9.50 4.78
CA ASP A 519 -31.40 -9.08 6.03
C ASP A 519 -31.47 -7.54 6.25
N PHE A 520 -31.25 -6.77 5.18
CA PHE A 520 -31.34 -5.31 5.22
C PHE A 520 -32.80 -4.88 5.35
N LYS A 521 -33.20 -4.53 6.57
CA LYS A 521 -34.37 -3.68 6.81
C LYS A 521 -34.13 -2.30 6.20
N MET A 522 -34.45 -2.18 4.92
CA MET A 522 -34.50 -0.92 4.20
C MET A 522 -35.53 -0.01 4.87
N GLN A 523 -35.05 0.89 5.73
CA GLN A 523 -35.88 1.97 6.27
C GLN A 523 -36.40 2.80 5.09
N SER A 524 -37.67 3.21 5.16
CA SER A 524 -38.31 4.01 4.13
C SER A 524 -37.61 5.36 3.99
N TYR A 525 -36.71 5.48 3.02
CA TYR A 525 -35.99 6.72 2.75
C TYR A 525 -36.99 7.78 2.25
N ASN A 526 -37.36 8.69 3.13
CA ASN A 526 -38.30 9.77 2.86
C ASN A 526 -37.49 11.02 2.49
N PRO A 527 -37.52 11.50 1.22
CA PRO A 527 -36.55 12.47 0.71
C PRO A 527 -36.63 13.87 1.33
N GLU A 528 -37.65 14.18 2.13
CA GLU A 528 -37.78 15.44 2.87
C GLU A 528 -37.38 15.33 4.37
N GLY A 529 -36.86 14.17 4.80
CA GLY A 529 -36.35 13.95 6.16
C GLY A 529 -34.83 14.19 6.27
N GLY A 530 -34.42 15.27 6.93
CA GLY A 530 -33.02 15.70 6.97
C GLY A 530 -32.06 14.86 7.84
N SER A 531 -30.76 15.03 7.56
CA SER A 531 -29.57 14.57 8.29
C SER A 531 -29.17 13.08 8.20
N SER A 532 -28.21 12.78 7.31
CA SER A 532 -26.88 12.26 7.67
C SER A 532 -26.02 11.98 6.43
N GLY A 533 -24.68 11.99 6.59
CA GLY A 533 -23.73 11.63 5.53
C GLY A 533 -23.10 12.81 4.77
N GLN A 534 -22.09 13.46 5.37
CA GLN A 534 -21.15 14.27 4.59
C GLN A 534 -20.25 13.34 3.75
N TYR A 535 -20.50 13.26 2.45
CA TYR A 535 -19.54 12.67 1.53
C TYR A 535 -18.36 13.62 1.33
N ARG A 536 -17.14 13.08 1.30
CA ARG A 536 -15.98 13.81 0.78
C ARG A 536 -16.11 13.91 -0.72
N GLU A 537 -16.18 15.12 -1.24
CA GLU A 537 -15.67 15.38 -2.59
C GLU A 537 -14.17 15.07 -2.57
N VAL A 538 -13.76 14.11 -3.40
CA VAL A 538 -12.38 14.05 -3.86
C VAL A 538 -12.34 14.97 -5.07
N ARG A 539 -11.46 15.97 -5.04
CA ARG A 539 -11.10 16.72 -6.26
C ARG A 539 -10.05 15.92 -7.00
N ASP A 540 -10.29 15.70 -8.27
CA ASP A 540 -9.26 15.27 -9.21
C ASP A 540 -8.48 16.52 -9.63
N GLU A 541 -7.23 16.67 -9.16
CA GLU A 541 -6.30 17.73 -9.57
C GLU A 541 -5.21 17.11 -10.47
N ASP A 542 -5.55 16.88 -11.74
CA ASP A 542 -4.65 16.41 -12.81
C ASP A 542 -4.46 17.52 -13.88
N ASP A 543 -4.18 18.75 -13.45
CA ASP A 543 -3.79 19.86 -14.33
C ASP A 543 -2.34 19.68 -14.82
N ALA A 544 -2.17 18.84 -15.85
CA ALA A 544 -0.90 18.61 -16.52
C ALA A 544 -0.63 19.69 -17.59
N GLU A 545 -0.08 20.85 -17.18
CA GLU A 545 0.33 21.93 -18.09
C GLU A 545 1.49 21.51 -19.02
N SER A 546 1.15 20.97 -20.21
CA SER A 546 2.11 20.67 -21.28
C SER A 546 2.61 21.97 -21.95
N SER A 547 3.64 22.57 -21.34
CA SER A 547 4.33 23.74 -21.89
C SER A 547 5.37 23.33 -22.94
N GLU A 548 5.16 23.74 -24.20
CA GLU A 548 6.17 23.64 -25.26
C GLU A 548 7.16 24.82 -25.16
N GLU A 549 8.41 24.58 -24.75
CA GLU A 549 9.53 25.45 -25.15
C GLU A 549 10.90 24.75 -24.99
N PHE A 550 11.73 24.85 -26.05
CA PHE A 550 13.13 24.42 -26.22
C PHE A 550 13.47 22.91 -26.29
#